data_AF-A0A955TKB6-F1
#
_entry.id   AF-A0A955TKB6-F1
#
_cell.length_a   1.000
_cell.length_b   1.000
_cell.length_c   1.000
_cell.angle_alpha   90.00
_cell.angle_beta   90.00
_cell.angle_gamma   90.00
#
_symmetry.space_group_name_H-M   'P 1'
#
loop_
_entity.id
_entity.type
_entity.pdbx_description
1 polymer ?
#
loop_
_entity_poly.entity_id
_entity_poly.type
_entity_poly.pdbx_seq_one_letter_code
_entity_poly.pdbx_strand_id
1 'polypeptide(L)' 'MGKKKPESQLFPEVEALMEGMQELMCDEDGKPLSPDHPQYKKFAGLLENIADRAAKRNQADSSSDPTGTA' A
#
# COMPACT_ATOMS: atom_id res chain seq x y z
N MET A 1 -28.87 -20.02 8.93
CA MET A 1 -28.45 -18.83 8.15
C MET A 1 -27.07 -18.43 8.62
N GLY A 2 -26.07 -18.55 7.74
CA GLY A 2 -24.68 -18.22 8.06
C GLY A 2 -24.42 -16.72 7.97
N LYS A 3 -23.82 -16.16 9.02
CA LYS A 3 -23.10 -14.87 8.96
C LYS A 3 -21.64 -15.18 9.31
N LYS A 4 -20.83 -15.51 8.30
CA LYS A 4 -19.37 -15.58 8.46
C LYS A 4 -18.88 -14.14 8.62
N LYS A 5 -18.52 -13.75 9.84
CA LYS A 5 -17.70 -12.55 10.05
C LYS A 5 -16.34 -12.85 9.40
N PRO A 6 -15.78 -11.98 8.55
CA PRO A 6 -14.40 -12.15 8.14
C PRO A 6 -13.54 -11.85 9.37
N GLU A 7 -13.15 -12.90 10.09
CA GLU A 7 -12.05 -12.83 11.05
C GLU A 7 -10.76 -12.71 10.25
N SER A 8 -10.51 -11.52 9.71
CA SER A 8 -9.17 -11.11 9.39
C SER A 8 -8.49 -10.78 10.71
N GLN A 9 -8.11 -11.82 11.46
CA GLN A 9 -7.05 -11.70 12.47
C GLN A 9 -5.83 -11.23 11.68
N LEU A 10 -5.64 -9.90 11.64
CA LEU A 10 -4.42 -9.32 11.13
C LEU A 10 -3.31 -9.93 11.99
N PHE A 11 -2.31 -10.53 11.34
CA PHE A 11 -1.15 -11.03 12.04
C PHE A 11 -0.59 -9.86 12.89
N PRO A 12 -0.13 -10.10 14.13
CA PRO A 12 0.35 -9.04 15.02
C PRO A 12 1.37 -8.11 14.37
N GLU A 13 2.18 -8.64 13.46
CA GLU A 13 3.16 -7.88 12.68
C GLU A 13 2.51 -6.89 11.69
N VAL A 14 1.37 -7.26 11.09
CA VAL A 14 0.60 -6.39 10.19
C VAL A 14 -0.14 -5.32 10.98
N GLU A 15 -0.64 -5.66 12.16
CA GLU A 15 -1.27 -4.70 13.06
C GLU A 15 -0.27 -3.62 13.52
N ALA A 16 0.91 -4.02 14.01
CA ALA A 16 1.97 -3.11 14.39
C ALA A 16 2.45 -2.23 13.21
N LEU A 17 2.49 -2.79 12.00
CA LEU A 17 2.81 -2.03 10.80
C LEU A 17 1.74 -0.97 10.48
N MET A 18 0.46 -1.32 10.58
CA MET A 18 -0.64 -0.38 10.34
C MET A 18 -0.70 0.72 11.40
N GLU A 19 -0.42 0.39 12.65
CA GLU A 19 -0.34 1.33 13.76
C GLU A 19 0.80 2.33 13.55
N GLY A 20 2.01 1.85 13.24
CA GLY A 20 3.13 2.74 12.93
C GLY A 20 2.89 3.63 11.70
N MET A 21 2.12 3.14 10.71
CA MET A 21 1.74 3.95 9.55
C MET A 21 0.69 5.01 9.90
N GLN A 22 -0.23 4.71 10.82
CA GLN A 22 -1.17 5.70 11.34
C GLN A 22 -0.46 6.78 12.15
N GLU A 23 0.44 6.42 13.06
CA GLU A 23 1.25 7.40 13.81
C GLU A 23 2.03 8.32 12.85
N LEU A 24 2.63 7.75 11.81
CA LEU A 24 3.37 8.51 10.80
C LEU A 24 2.49 9.47 9.98
N MET A 25 1.21 9.14 9.82
CA MET A 25 0.24 9.87 9.00
C MET A 25 -0.72 10.73 9.82
N CYS A 26 -0.47 10.88 11.12
CA CYS A 26 -1.22 11.73 12.03
C CYS A 26 -0.36 12.87 12.60
N ASP A 27 -1.01 13.94 13.04
CA ASP A 27 -0.39 15.06 13.77
C ASP A 27 -0.24 14.73 15.27
N GLU A 28 0.25 15.71 16.05
CA GLU A 28 0.46 15.57 17.50
C GLU A 28 -0.84 15.33 18.29
N ASP A 29 -2.00 15.67 17.72
CA ASP A 29 -3.32 15.40 18.31
C ASP A 29 -3.88 14.03 17.88
N GLY A 30 -3.15 13.27 17.05
CA GLY A 30 -3.62 12.02 16.46
C GLY A 30 -4.62 12.21 15.31
N LYS A 31 -4.73 13.41 14.73
CA LYS A 31 -5.59 13.65 13.57
C LYS A 31 -4.83 13.36 12.28
N PRO A 32 -5.47 12.80 11.25
CA PRO A 32 -4.82 12.57 9.97
C PRO A 32 -4.19 13.85 9.41
N LEU A 33 -2.97 13.75 8.92
CA LEU A 33 -2.26 14.84 8.29
C LEU A 33 -3.04 15.35 7.06
N SER A 34 -3.13 16.67 6.94
CA SER A 34 -3.73 17.30 5.76
C SER A 34 -3.00 16.86 4.48
N PRO A 35 -3.71 16.74 3.34
CA PRO A 35 -3.09 16.50 2.04
C PRO A 35 -2.00 17.51 1.67
N ASP A 36 -2.08 18.72 2.22
CA ASP A 36 -1.09 19.75 2.01
C ASP A 36 0.18 19.61 2.85
N HIS A 37 0.16 18.76 3.87
CA HIS A 37 1.27 18.51 4.77
C HIS A 37 2.47 17.90 4.01
N PRO A 38 3.71 18.38 4.24
CA PRO A 38 4.88 17.90 3.51
C PRO A 38 5.08 16.38 3.59
N GLN A 39 4.75 15.78 4.74
CA GLN A 39 4.88 14.34 4.97
C GLN A 39 3.83 13.53 4.21
N TYR A 40 2.59 14.03 4.15
CA TYR A 40 1.53 13.42 3.36
C TYR A 40 1.92 13.41 1.88
N LYS A 41 2.40 14.55 1.35
CA LYS A 41 2.84 14.67 -0.05
C LYS A 41 3.96 13.69 -0.41
N LYS A 42 4.94 13.51 0.49
CA LYS A 42 6.02 12.54 0.29
C LYS A 42 5.49 11.10 0.25
N PHE A 43 4.60 10.74 1.18
CA PHE A 43 4.02 9.41 1.24
C PHE A 43 3.14 9.12 0.02
N ALA A 44 2.26 10.05 -0.36
CA ALA A 44 1.45 9.96 -1.57
C ALA A 44 2.32 9.80 -2.82
N GLY A 45 3.36 10.62 -2.98
CA GLY A 45 4.29 10.52 -4.11
C GLY A 45 5.06 9.19 -4.14
N LEU A 46 5.42 8.63 -2.99
CA LEU A 46 6.03 7.30 -2.93
C LEU A 46 5.06 6.22 -3.42
N LEU A 47 3.79 6.26 -2.98
CA LEU A 47 2.76 5.32 -3.43
C LEU A 47 2.50 5.43 -4.94
N GLU A 48 2.44 6.65 -5.48
CA GLU A 48 2.32 6.88 -6.93
C GLU A 48 3.50 6.28 -7.69
N ASN A 49 4.74 6.50 -7.23
CA ASN A 49 5.93 5.91 -7.87
C ASN A 49 5.92 4.37 -7.84
N ILE A 50 5.45 3.77 -6.73
CA ILE A 50 5.31 2.32 -6.62
C ILE A 50 4.24 1.82 -7.59
N ALA A 51 3.09 2.50 -7.65
CA ALA A 51 1.99 2.15 -8.55
C ALA A 51 2.42 2.25 -10.02
N ASP A 52 3.09 3.34 -10.41
CA ASP A 52 3.63 3.55 -11.76
C ASP A 52 4.63 2.46 -12.14
N ARG A 53 5.53 2.09 -11.21
CA ARG A 53 6.51 1.02 -11.44
C ARG A 53 5.83 -0.34 -11.59
N ALA A 54 4.80 -0.63 -10.80
CA ALA A 54 4.02 -1.86 -10.89
C ALA A 54 3.23 -1.93 -12.21
N ALA A 55 2.62 -0.81 -12.64
CA ALA A 55 1.89 -0.71 -13.90
C ALA A 55 2.82 -0.91 -15.11
N LYS A 56 4.01 -0.28 -15.11
CA LYS A 56 5.02 -0.46 -16.16
C LYS A 56 5.52 -1.90 -16.25
N ARG A 57 5.66 -2.59 -15.12
CA ARG A 57 6.05 -4.01 -15.10
C ARG A 57 4.98 -4.92 -15.72
N ASN A 58 3.70 -4.69 -15.38
CA ASN A 58 2.58 -5.42 -15.99
C ASN A 58 2.44 -5.16 -17.50
N GLN A 59 2.81 -3.97 -17.99
CA GLN A 59 2.85 -3.71 -19.43
C GLN A 59 4.01 -4.43 -20.14
N ALA A 60 5.18 -4.55 -19.50
CA ALA A 60 6.33 -5.26 -20.06
C ALA A 60 6.09 -6.78 -20.17
N ASP A 61 5.33 -7.37 -19.24
CA ASP A 61 4.94 -8.78 -19.30
C ASP A 61 3.76 -9.05 -20.27
N SER A 62 3.17 -8.00 -20.86
CA SER A 62 2.07 -8.11 -21.84
C SER A 62 2.53 -8.02 -23.30
N SER A 63 3.81 -7.72 -23.56
CA SER A 63 4.40 -7.95 -24.88
C SER A 63 4.91 -9.39 -24.93
N SER A 64 4.10 -10.24 -25.54
CA SER A 64 4.40 -11.63 -25.89
C SER A 64 5.83 -11.83 -26.43
N ASP A 65 6.62 -12.61 -25.72
CA ASP A 65 7.59 -13.51 -26.33
C ASP A 65 7.23 -14.95 -25.89
N PRO A 66 6.92 -15.86 -26.82
CA PRO A 66 6.78 -17.26 -26.47
C PRO A 66 8.17 -17.92 -26.45
N THR A 67 8.36 -18.81 -25.50
CA THR A 67 9.36 -19.90 -25.53
C THR A 67 10.75 -19.60 -24.98
N GLY A 68 11.12 -20.40 -23.98
CA GLY A 68 12.47 -20.48 -23.45
C GLY A 68 12.61 -21.49 -22.32
N THR A 69 12.06 -22.70 -22.47
CA THR A 69 12.51 -23.86 -21.69
C THR A 69 13.91 -24.25 -22.17
N ALA A 70 14.92 -24.11 -21.32
CA ALA A 70 16.10 -24.96 -21.23
C ALA A 70 16.84 -24.68 -19.91
#